data_AF-A0A923Y8J1-F1
#
_entry.id   AF-A0A923Y8J1-F1
#
_cell.length_a   1.000
_cell.length_b   1.000
_cell.length_c   1.000
_cell.angle_alpha   90.00
_cell.angle_beta   90.00
_cell.angle_gamma   90.00
#
_symmetry.space_group_name_H-M   'P 1'
#
loop_
_entity.id
_entity.type
_entity.pdbx_description
1 polymer ?
#
loop_
_entity_poly.entity_id
_entity_poly.type
_entity_poly.pdbx_seq_one_letter_code
_entity_poly.pdbx_strand_id
1 'polypeptide(L)' 'MRMIESILADAASIAAVRRDIHAHPELCFQEQRTADVIAKQLTDWGIPIHRGMGTTGVVAILKNGTSSRA' A
#
# COMPACT_ATOMS: atom_id res chain seq x y z
N MET A 1 -24.40 -9.76 -9.72
CA MET A 1 -23.17 -9.82 -8.89
C MET A 1 -23.41 -8.99 -7.65
N ARG A 2 -23.16 -9.51 -6.44
CA ARG A 2 -23.27 -8.71 -5.21
C ARG A 2 -21.97 -7.92 -5.02
N MET A 3 -22.08 -6.60 -5.03
CA MET A 3 -20.95 -5.69 -4.83
C MET A 3 -20.79 -5.37 -3.35
N ILE A 4 -19.54 -5.14 -2.90
CA ILE A 4 -19.23 -4.66 -1.55
C ILE A 4 -19.17 -3.13 -1.60
N GLU A 5 -20.06 -2.47 -0.86
CA GLU A 5 -20.21 -1.01 -0.90
C GLU A 5 -18.93 -0.27 -0.51
N SER A 6 -18.20 -0.74 0.50
CA SER A 6 -16.93 -0.12 0.91
C SER A 6 -15.87 -0.13 -0.20
N ILE A 7 -15.78 -1.22 -0.98
CA ILE A 7 -14.85 -1.29 -2.12
C ILE A 7 -15.25 -0.30 -3.22
N LEU A 8 -16.55 -0.13 -3.46
CA LEU A 8 -17.04 0.85 -4.44
C LEU A 8 -16.72 2.28 -4.00
N ALA A 9 -16.85 2.59 -2.71
CA ALA A 9 -16.51 3.90 -2.16
C ALA A 9 -15.03 4.25 -2.36
N ASP A 10 -14.13 3.27 -2.22
CA ASP A 10 -12.69 3.47 -2.35
C ASP A 10 -12.16 3.33 -3.79
N ALA A 11 -13.00 2.94 -4.75
CA ALA A 11 -12.56 2.65 -6.12
C ALA A 11 -11.85 3.84 -6.79
N ALA A 12 -12.31 5.07 -6.55
CA ALA A 12 -11.73 6.27 -7.14
C ALA A 12 -10.32 6.56 -6.59
N SER A 13 -10.10 6.39 -5.29
CA SER A 13 -8.79 6.63 -4.65
C SER A 13 -7.77 5.57 -5.09
N ILE A 14 -8.18 4.30 -5.13
CA ILE A 14 -7.34 3.19 -5.63
C ILE A 14 -6.97 3.42 -7.10
N ALA A 15 -7.92 3.86 -7.94
CA ALA A 15 -7.66 4.18 -9.34
C ALA A 15 -6.67 5.34 -9.51
N ALA A 16 -6.69 6.32 -8.60
CA ALA A 16 -5.72 7.42 -8.58
C ALA A 16 -4.30 6.91 -8.28
N VAL A 17 -4.13 6.06 -7.26
CA VAL A 17 -2.84 5.43 -6.94
C VAL A 17 -2.31 4.63 -8.14
N ARG A 18 -3.17 3.83 -8.78
CA ARG A 18 -2.78 3.07 -9.99
C ARG A 18 -2.33 3.99 -11.13
N ARG A 19 -3.04 5.09 -11.38
CA ARG A 19 -2.66 6.05 -12.45
C ARG A 19 -1.34 6.75 -12.14
N ASP A 20 -1.11 7.14 -10.88
CA ASP A 20 0.16 7.74 -10.45
C ASP A 20 1.34 6.78 -10.65
N ILE A 21 1.24 5.54 -10.17
CA ILE A 21 2.30 4.53 -10.34
C ILE A 21 2.53 4.24 -11.83
N HIS A 22 1.45 4.15 -12.62
CA HIS A 22 1.56 3.89 -14.06
C HIS A 22 2.22 5.04 -14.84
N ALA A 23 2.04 6.29 -14.39
CA ALA A 23 2.67 7.45 -15.01
C ALA A 23 4.16 7.59 -14.67
N HIS A 24 4.64 6.92 -13.63
CA HIS A 24 6.01 7.01 -13.14
C HIS A 24 6.61 5.62 -12.88
N PRO A 25 6.86 4.83 -13.94
CA PRO A 25 7.46 3.50 -13.80
C PRO A 25 8.91 3.61 -13.32
N GLU A 26 9.33 2.66 -12.49
CA GLU A 26 10.71 2.51 -11.99
C GLU A 26 11.24 1.12 -12.34
N LEU A 27 12.57 0.99 -12.39
CA LEU A 27 13.24 -0.28 -12.69
C LEU A 27 13.39 -1.14 -11.44
N CYS A 28 13.64 -2.43 -11.67
CA CYS A 28 13.92 -3.40 -10.61
C CYS A 28 15.02 -2.89 -9.66
N PHE A 29 14.74 -2.93 -8.35
CA PHE A 29 15.60 -2.48 -7.25
C PHE A 29 15.86 -0.97 -7.18
N GLN A 30 15.12 -0.17 -7.95
CA GLN A 30 15.23 1.30 -8.00
C GLN A 30 13.90 2.00 -7.77
N GLU A 31 12.90 1.30 -7.23
CA GLU A 31 11.53 1.75 -7.02
C GLU A 31 11.36 2.67 -5.81
N GLN A 32 12.23 3.68 -5.66
CA GLN A 32 12.29 4.55 -4.49
C GLN A 32 10.99 5.35 -4.32
N ARG A 33 10.52 5.97 -5.41
CA ARG A 33 9.30 6.79 -5.40
C ARG A 33 8.07 5.92 -5.17
N THR A 34 8.00 4.76 -5.82
CA THR A 34 6.89 3.82 -5.64
C THR A 34 6.83 3.30 -4.21
N ALA A 35 7.98 2.96 -3.61
CA ALA A 35 8.05 2.57 -2.20
C ALA A 35 7.59 3.69 -1.27
N ASP A 36 7.94 4.95 -1.57
CA ASP A 36 7.46 6.12 -0.81
C ASP A 36 5.95 6.33 -0.93
N VAL A 37 5.37 6.19 -2.13
CA VAL A 37 3.91 6.29 -2.35
C VAL A 37 3.17 5.25 -1.51
N ILE A 38 3.61 3.99 -1.55
CA ILE A 38 2.99 2.91 -0.78
C ILE A 38 3.16 3.12 0.72
N ALA A 39 4.37 3.48 1.18
CA ALA A 39 4.64 3.75 2.58
C ALA A 39 3.77 4.89 3.12
N LYS A 40 3.63 5.97 2.34
CA LYS A 40 2.76 7.09 2.70
C LYS A 40 1.30 6.65 2.81
N GLN A 41 0.77 5.95 1.80
CA GLN A 41 -0.63 5.52 1.80
C GLN A 41 -0.97 4.64 3.00
N LEU A 42 -0.11 3.67 3.33
CA LEU A 42 -0.29 2.78 4.47
C LEU A 42 -0.20 3.54 5.80
N THR A 43 0.74 4.48 5.91
CA THR A 43 0.88 5.34 7.09
C THR A 43 -0.35 6.23 7.29
N ASP A 44 -0.88 6.83 6.22
CA ASP A 44 -2.09 7.66 6.26
C ASP A 44 -3.33 6.85 6.70
N TRP A 45 -3.34 5.53 6.43
CA TRP A 45 -4.37 4.60 6.92
C TRP A 45 -4.12 4.09 8.35
N GLY A 46 -3.06 4.54 9.01
CA GLY A 46 -2.70 4.12 10.37
C GLY A 46 -2.15 2.69 10.44
N ILE A 47 -1.70 2.12 9.32
CA ILE A 47 -1.16 0.76 9.27
C ILE A 47 0.35 0.82 9.57
N PRO A 48 0.84 0.10 10.60
CA PRO A 48 2.27 0.02 10.87
C PRO A 48 3.03 -0.62 9.71
N ILE A 49 4.18 -0.04 9.36
CA ILE A 49 5.02 -0.52 8.27
C ILE A 49 6.48 -0.67 8.69
N HIS A 50 7.17 -1.58 8.01
CA HIS A 50 8.63 -1.66 7.93
C HIS A 50 9.07 -1.36 6.50
N ARG A 51 10.24 -0.73 6.34
CA ARG A 51 10.84 -0.35 5.04
C ARG A 51 12.28 -0.86 4.94
N GLY A 52 12.79 -0.97 3.72
CA GLY A 52 14.20 -1.28 3.45
C GLY A 52 14.50 -2.77 3.23
N MET A 53 13.49 -3.61 3.05
CA MET A 53 13.68 -5.03 2.78
C MET A 53 14.04 -5.21 1.31
N GLY A 54 15.22 -5.78 1.02
CA GLY A 54 15.64 -5.92 -0.38
C GLY A 54 15.71 -4.58 -1.12
N THR A 55 16.28 -3.56 -0.48
CA THR A 55 16.41 -2.17 -0.95
C THR A 55 15.12 -1.36 -0.83
N THR A 56 14.10 -1.62 -1.64
CA THR A 56 12.88 -0.79 -1.74
C THR A 56 11.62 -1.43 -1.12
N GLY A 57 11.72 -2.65 -0.62
CA GLY A 57 10.57 -3.39 -0.09
C GLY A 57 9.92 -2.72 1.13
N VAL A 58 8.59 -2.77 1.15
CA VAL A 58 7.71 -2.29 2.23
C VAL A 58 6.86 -3.45 2.74
N VAL A 59 6.81 -3.64 4.06
CA VAL A 59 5.98 -4.67 4.71
C VAL A 59 5.00 -3.98 5.65
N ALA A 60 3.71 -4.24 5.47
CA ALA A 60 2.63 -3.71 6.29
C ALA A 60 2.11 -4.78 7.25
N ILE A 61 1.73 -4.40 8.47
CA ILE A 61 1.23 -5.31 9.49
C ILE A 61 -0.24 -4.96 9.79
N LEU A 62 -1.15 -5.85 9.41
CA LEU A 62 -2.55 -5.79 9.80
C LEU A 62 -2.78 -6.79 10.93
N LYS A 63 -3.21 -6.29 12.10
CA LYS A 63 -3.54 -7.14 13.25
C LYS A 63 -5.04 -7.21 13.42
N ASN A 64 -5.55 -8.40 13.68
CA ASN A 64 -6.94 -8.60 14.06
C ASN A 64 -7.02 -9.60 15.22
N GLY A 65 -7.30 -9.08 16.42
CA GLY A 65 -7.25 -9.81 17.68
C GLY A 65 -6.08 -9.38 18.57
N THR A 66 -5.93 -10.04 19.72
CA THR A 66 -5.00 -9.64 20.80
C THR A 66 -3.93 -10.69 21.10
N SER A 67 -3.91 -11.81 20.37
CA SER A 67 -2.90 -12.86 20.54
C SER A 67 -1.52 -12.37 20.11
N SER A 68 -0.45 -12.91 20.72
CA SER A 68 0.93 -12.66 20.27
C SER A 68 1.24 -13.19 18.87
N ARG A 69 0.34 -14.04 18.31
CA ARG A 69 0.39 -14.51 16.92
C ARG A 69 -0.51 -13.72 15.96
N ALA A 70 -1.26 -12.75 16.47
CA ALA A 70 -2.22 -11.94 15.71
C ALA A 70 -1.64 -10.57 15.29
#